data_AF-A0A3D2QEF0-F1
#
_entry.id   AF-A0A3D2QEF0-F1
#
_cell.length_a   1.000
_cell.length_b   1.000
_cell.length_c   1.000
_cell.angle_alpha   90.00
_cell.angle_beta   90.00
_cell.angle_gamma   90.00
#
_symmetry.space_group_name_H-M   'P 1'
#
loop_
_entity.id
_entity.type
_entity.pdbx_description
1 polymer ?
#
loop_
_entity_poly.entity_id
_entity_poly.type
_entity_poly.pdbx_seq_one_letter_code
_entity_poly.pdbx_strand_id
1 'polypeptide(L)'
;MKKSGTVAVVMGGPSSEAEISLSTGKGIAGALREKGYEVAEIRLNPRDFSEQLKASGAEAVFVAVHGLYGEDGRLQSALEMMGVPYTGSGVLSSALCMNKIATKRVFLGSGIPTPEADFYYDKDKDDPDLAEKVVKKYALPVVIKPASQGSSIGVTIAKTEAEVKKALQTAFSFDKEVLVERYIAGRETSVCMMREQDGSVTVWPVVLIKPRAEFYDFTSKYSVGGVVHVVPAPLPQETLQKLAGISVHAFDVLGCEGVARTDCMVAGDGSCYVLEMNTVPGMTPTSLVPDAARAAGIGYADLCEKILATAHL
;
A
#
# COMPACT_ATOMS: atom_id res chain seq x y z
N MET A 1 -23.48 6.00 -7.38
CA MET A 1 -24.61 5.81 -6.43
C MET A 1 -25.47 7.07 -6.42
N LYS A 2 -26.81 6.97 -6.31
CA LYS A 2 -27.64 8.17 -6.04
C LYS A 2 -27.34 8.62 -4.60
N LYS A 3 -27.33 9.93 -4.33
CA LYS A 3 -27.09 10.48 -2.98
C LYS A 3 -28.13 10.07 -1.92
N SER A 4 -29.17 9.33 -2.32
CA SER A 4 -30.25 8.82 -1.47
C SER A 4 -29.96 7.48 -0.79
N GLY A 5 -28.90 6.76 -1.18
CA GLY A 5 -28.52 5.49 -0.55
C GLY A 5 -27.52 5.68 0.59
N THR A 6 -27.53 4.79 1.58
CA THR A 6 -26.57 4.79 2.69
C THR A 6 -25.23 4.19 2.25
N VAL A 7 -24.13 4.88 2.56
CA VAL A 7 -22.76 4.37 2.38
C VAL A 7 -22.22 3.90 3.72
N ALA A 8 -21.71 2.68 3.79
CA ALA A 8 -20.96 2.23 4.95
C ALA A 8 -19.47 2.59 4.77
N VAL A 9 -18.88 3.30 5.74
CA VAL A 9 -17.42 3.45 5.83
C VAL A 9 -16.91 2.44 6.85
N VAL A 10 -16.21 1.43 6.37
CA VAL A 10 -15.69 0.33 7.19
C VAL A 10 -14.25 0.65 7.60
N MET A 11 -13.98 0.65 8.91
CA MET A 11 -12.72 1.13 9.49
C MET A 11 -12.33 0.36 10.76
N GLY A 12 -11.14 0.61 11.30
CA GLY A 12 -10.59 -0.12 12.43
C GLY A 12 -10.09 -1.51 12.03
N GLY A 13 -10.74 -2.54 12.56
CA GLY A 13 -10.32 -3.94 12.37
C GLY A 13 -9.36 -4.44 13.47
N PRO A 14 -8.96 -5.73 13.39
CA PRO A 14 -8.13 -6.39 14.39
C PRO A 14 -6.61 -6.22 14.16
N SER A 15 -6.20 -5.53 13.10
CA SER A 15 -4.78 -5.34 12.77
C SER A 15 -4.09 -4.37 13.73
N SER A 16 -2.74 -4.37 13.72
CA SER A 16 -1.93 -3.36 14.42
C SER A 16 -2.14 -1.93 13.88
N GLU A 17 -2.84 -1.78 12.75
CA GLU A 17 -3.11 -0.52 12.07
C GLU A 17 -4.53 0.00 12.35
N ALA A 18 -5.24 -0.57 13.32
CA ALA A 18 -6.62 -0.21 13.66
C ALA A 18 -6.81 1.29 13.96
N GLU A 19 -5.87 1.93 14.66
CA GLU A 19 -5.98 3.36 15.01
C GLU A 19 -5.83 4.28 13.80
N ILE A 20 -4.88 3.98 12.90
CA ILE A 20 -4.73 4.75 11.66
C ILE A 20 -5.93 4.51 10.72
N SER A 21 -6.50 3.31 10.74
CA SER A 21 -7.72 2.98 10.01
C SER A 21 -8.93 3.74 10.55
N LEU A 22 -9.12 3.82 11.87
CA LEU A 22 -10.17 4.62 12.49
C LEU A 22 -10.05 6.11 12.13
N SER A 23 -8.84 6.65 12.18
CA SER A 23 -8.58 8.05 11.78
C SER A 23 -8.94 8.27 10.31
N THR A 24 -8.53 7.34 9.44
CA THR A 24 -8.83 7.36 8.00
C THR A 24 -10.34 7.32 7.75
N GLY A 25 -11.03 6.35 8.34
CA GLY A 25 -12.48 6.18 8.17
C GLY A 25 -13.29 7.37 8.66
N LYS A 26 -12.93 7.96 9.80
CA LYS A 26 -13.59 9.18 10.31
C LYS A 26 -13.44 10.36 9.35
N GLY A 27 -12.25 10.53 8.77
CA GLY A 27 -12.00 11.56 7.76
C GLY A 27 -12.89 11.38 6.54
N ILE A 28 -12.94 10.15 5.99
CA ILE A 28 -13.78 9.81 4.83
C ILE A 28 -15.27 10.01 5.16
N ALA A 29 -15.73 9.55 6.31
CA ALA A 29 -17.13 9.69 6.72
C ALA A 29 -17.54 11.17 6.84
N GLY A 30 -16.67 12.02 7.41
CA GLY A 30 -16.89 13.46 7.45
C GLY A 30 -16.99 14.10 6.06
N ALA A 31 -16.06 13.76 5.17
CA ALA A 31 -16.04 14.23 3.79
C ALA A 31 -17.29 13.82 2.99
N LEU A 32 -17.73 12.57 3.12
CA LEU A 32 -18.95 12.10 2.45
C LEU A 32 -20.21 12.77 3.01
N ARG A 33 -20.29 13.03 4.32
CA ARG A 33 -21.40 13.81 4.91
C ARG A 33 -21.42 15.24 4.38
N GLU A 34 -20.27 15.90 4.23
CA GLU A 34 -20.16 17.23 3.62
C GLU A 34 -20.72 17.24 2.17
N LYS A 35 -20.53 16.13 1.44
CA LYS A 35 -21.09 15.93 0.10
C LYS A 35 -22.57 15.55 0.05
N GLY A 36 -23.20 15.39 1.22
CA GLY A 36 -24.63 15.10 1.37
C GLY A 36 -24.98 13.62 1.29
N TYR A 37 -24.03 12.71 1.51
CA TYR A 37 -24.32 11.28 1.63
C TYR A 37 -24.79 10.93 3.04
N GLU A 38 -25.71 9.97 3.16
CA GLU A 38 -25.97 9.28 4.40
C GLU A 38 -24.84 8.27 4.65
N VAL A 39 -24.21 8.35 5.83
CA VAL A 39 -23.01 7.55 6.14
C VAL A 39 -23.18 6.78 7.43
N ALA A 40 -23.13 5.45 7.32
CA ALA A 40 -22.97 4.54 8.44
C ALA A 40 -21.48 4.27 8.69
N GLU A 41 -21.03 4.48 9.92
CA GLU A 41 -19.66 4.13 10.32
C GLU A 41 -19.65 2.73 10.93
N ILE A 42 -18.87 1.82 10.34
CA ILE A 42 -18.75 0.44 10.82
C ILE A 42 -17.32 0.21 11.28
N ARG A 43 -17.15 -0.09 12.58
CA ARG A 43 -15.87 -0.62 13.08
C ARG A 43 -15.83 -2.12 12.79
N LEU A 44 -14.91 -2.54 11.91
CA LEU A 44 -14.80 -3.93 11.49
C LEU A 44 -14.56 -4.85 12.69
N ASN A 45 -15.52 -5.72 12.95
CA ASN A 45 -15.32 -6.96 13.70
C ASN A 45 -15.61 -8.13 12.75
N PRO A 46 -14.61 -8.93 12.37
CA PRO A 46 -14.81 -9.97 11.36
C PRO A 46 -15.89 -11.00 11.69
N ARG A 47 -16.21 -11.20 12.99
CA ARG A 47 -17.17 -12.22 13.42
C ARG A 47 -18.63 -11.87 13.17
N ASP A 48 -18.97 -10.59 13.20
CA ASP A 48 -20.34 -10.08 13.07
C ASP A 48 -20.49 -9.09 11.90
N PHE A 49 -19.46 -8.95 11.06
CA PHE A 49 -19.44 -7.96 9.97
C PHE A 49 -20.67 -8.03 9.05
N SER A 50 -21.13 -9.23 8.68
CA SER A 50 -22.32 -9.39 7.84
C SER A 50 -23.59 -8.84 8.50
N GLU A 51 -23.71 -8.97 9.82
CA GLU A 51 -24.85 -8.48 10.60
C GLU A 51 -24.76 -6.96 10.74
N GLN A 52 -23.56 -6.43 11.01
CA GLN A 52 -23.29 -4.99 11.05
C GLN A 52 -23.66 -4.32 9.72
N LEU A 53 -23.21 -4.89 8.60
CA LEU A 53 -23.46 -4.35 7.27
C LEU A 53 -24.96 -4.40 6.93
N LYS A 54 -25.62 -5.54 7.18
CA LYS A 54 -27.07 -5.68 6.95
C LYS A 54 -27.89 -4.70 7.79
N ALA A 55 -27.53 -4.52 9.06
CA ALA A 55 -28.21 -3.59 9.96
C ALA A 55 -28.03 -2.12 9.55
N SER A 56 -26.91 -1.78 8.90
CA SER A 56 -26.65 -0.42 8.41
C SER A 56 -27.52 -0.02 7.21
N GLY A 57 -28.08 -0.99 6.48
CA GLY A 57 -28.82 -0.74 5.24
C GLY A 57 -27.96 -0.18 4.10
N ALA A 58 -26.62 -0.27 4.20
CA ALA A 58 -25.73 0.30 3.22
C ALA A 58 -25.82 -0.39 1.85
N GLU A 59 -25.83 0.43 0.79
CA GLU A 59 -25.85 -0.03 -0.60
C GLU A 59 -24.45 -0.13 -1.21
N ALA A 60 -23.45 0.50 -0.59
CA ALA A 60 -22.05 0.43 -0.98
C ALA A 60 -21.14 0.60 0.23
N VAL A 61 -19.92 0.08 0.12
CA VAL A 61 -18.90 0.14 1.16
C VAL A 61 -17.68 0.93 0.72
N PHE A 62 -17.33 1.96 1.47
CA PHE A 62 -16.00 2.56 1.42
C PHE A 62 -15.07 1.79 2.36
N VAL A 63 -14.06 1.15 1.79
CA VAL A 63 -13.06 0.39 2.56
C VAL A 63 -11.99 1.34 3.07
N ALA A 64 -11.91 1.50 4.40
CA ALA A 64 -10.90 2.29 5.08
C ALA A 64 -10.11 1.45 6.11
N VAL A 65 -10.10 0.13 5.95
CA VAL A 65 -9.42 -0.84 6.81
C VAL A 65 -7.97 -1.02 6.34
N HIS A 66 -7.00 -0.77 7.22
CA HIS A 66 -5.57 -0.93 6.91
C HIS A 66 -5.04 -2.27 7.42
N GLY A 67 -4.15 -2.89 6.65
CA GLY A 67 -3.51 -4.16 6.99
C GLY A 67 -4.44 -5.37 6.86
N LEU A 68 -4.27 -6.33 7.78
CA LEU A 68 -5.02 -7.58 7.81
C LEU A 68 -6.54 -7.34 7.72
N TYR A 69 -7.23 -8.17 6.94
CA TYR A 69 -8.62 -8.05 6.47
C TYR A 69 -8.89 -6.95 5.44
N GLY A 70 -8.26 -5.79 5.55
CA GLY A 70 -8.51 -4.66 4.66
C GLY A 70 -7.78 -4.75 3.33
N GLU A 71 -6.51 -5.15 3.36
CA GLU A 71 -5.61 -5.16 2.20
C GLU A 71 -5.39 -6.57 1.64
N ASP A 72 -5.88 -7.62 2.30
CA ASP A 72 -5.53 -9.02 2.00
C ASP A 72 -6.61 -9.82 1.24
N GLY A 73 -7.68 -9.15 0.81
CA GLY A 73 -8.78 -9.74 0.05
C GLY A 73 -9.89 -10.38 0.91
N ARG A 74 -9.75 -10.46 2.24
CA ARG A 74 -10.77 -11.10 3.11
C ARG A 74 -12.05 -10.28 3.21
N LEU A 75 -11.93 -8.98 3.44
CA LEU A 75 -13.10 -8.08 3.49
C LEU A 75 -13.77 -8.00 2.10
N GLN A 76 -12.97 -7.88 1.05
CA GLN A 76 -13.41 -7.90 -0.34
C GLN A 76 -14.23 -9.18 -0.63
N SER A 77 -13.72 -10.34 -0.23
CA SER A 77 -14.41 -11.62 -0.43
C SER A 77 -15.77 -11.65 0.27
N ALA A 78 -15.84 -11.14 1.50
CA ALA A 78 -17.10 -11.06 2.24
C ALA A 78 -18.10 -10.13 1.55
N LEU A 79 -17.65 -8.98 1.04
CA LEU A 79 -18.48 -8.01 0.33
C LEU A 79 -19.01 -8.57 -1.00
N GLU A 80 -18.16 -9.22 -1.79
CA GLU A 80 -18.54 -9.89 -3.04
C GLU A 80 -19.56 -11.01 -2.79
N MET A 81 -19.35 -11.84 -1.76
CA MET A 81 -20.30 -12.89 -1.37
C MET A 81 -21.66 -12.32 -0.94
N MET A 82 -21.68 -11.13 -0.34
CA MET A 82 -22.91 -10.43 0.04
C MET A 82 -23.54 -9.64 -1.12
N GLY A 83 -22.87 -9.53 -2.27
CA GLY A 83 -23.32 -8.73 -3.40
C GLY A 83 -23.35 -7.23 -3.09
N VAL A 84 -22.45 -6.73 -2.23
CA VAL A 84 -22.36 -5.30 -1.88
C VAL A 84 -21.14 -4.68 -2.57
N PRO A 85 -21.33 -3.69 -3.46
CA PRO A 85 -20.22 -3.03 -4.14
C PRO A 85 -19.33 -2.24 -3.17
N TYR A 86 -18.04 -2.15 -3.47
CA TYR A 86 -17.07 -1.51 -2.59
C TYR A 86 -15.96 -0.78 -3.34
N THR A 87 -15.33 0.17 -2.66
CA THR A 87 -14.22 0.95 -3.21
C THR A 87 -12.91 0.19 -3.18
N GLY A 88 -12.07 0.38 -4.20
CA GLY A 88 -10.70 -0.15 -4.23
C GLY A 88 -10.60 -1.43 -5.04
N SER A 89 -9.51 -2.18 -4.82
CA SER A 89 -9.17 -3.36 -5.62
C SER A 89 -9.92 -4.63 -5.20
N GLY A 90 -10.11 -5.53 -6.17
CA GLY A 90 -10.79 -6.81 -5.98
C GLY A 90 -10.01 -7.85 -5.16
N VAL A 91 -10.65 -8.98 -4.83
CA VAL A 91 -10.07 -10.05 -3.98
C VAL A 91 -8.67 -10.47 -4.39
N LEU A 92 -8.49 -10.84 -5.67
CA LEU A 92 -7.20 -11.33 -6.17
C LEU A 92 -6.12 -10.25 -6.07
N SER A 93 -6.45 -9.03 -6.49
CA SER A 93 -5.51 -7.92 -6.50
C SER A 93 -5.06 -7.54 -5.09
N SER A 94 -5.99 -7.44 -4.14
CA SER A 94 -5.68 -7.21 -2.72
C SER A 94 -4.76 -8.32 -2.17
N ALA A 95 -5.15 -9.58 -2.33
CA ALA A 95 -4.35 -10.70 -1.83
C ALA A 95 -2.94 -10.76 -2.45
N LEU A 96 -2.81 -10.48 -3.75
CA LEU A 96 -1.52 -10.41 -4.44
C LEU A 96 -0.67 -9.26 -3.89
N CYS A 97 -1.23 -8.05 -3.82
CA CYS A 97 -0.52 -6.83 -3.40
C CYS A 97 -0.06 -6.90 -1.95
N MET A 98 -0.81 -7.58 -1.07
CA MET A 98 -0.41 -7.80 0.32
C MET A 98 0.81 -8.72 0.44
N ASN A 99 0.97 -9.69 -0.46
CA ASN A 99 2.12 -10.61 -0.45
C ASN A 99 3.23 -10.12 -1.41
N LYS A 100 4.30 -9.59 -0.84
CA LYS A 100 5.46 -9.02 -1.57
C LYS A 100 6.15 -10.04 -2.48
N ILE A 101 6.18 -11.32 -2.11
CA ILE A 101 6.78 -12.38 -2.93
C ILE A 101 5.91 -12.65 -4.16
N ALA A 102 4.60 -12.79 -3.97
CA ALA A 102 3.65 -13.00 -5.06
C ALA A 102 3.65 -11.81 -6.03
N THR A 103 3.54 -10.58 -5.49
CA THR A 103 3.63 -9.34 -6.27
C THR A 103 4.93 -9.27 -7.07
N LYS A 104 6.08 -9.57 -6.46
CA LYS A 104 7.36 -9.52 -7.15
C LYS A 104 7.50 -10.57 -8.25
N ARG A 105 6.91 -11.76 -8.09
CA ARG A 105 6.84 -12.75 -9.18
C ARG A 105 6.04 -12.23 -10.36
N VAL A 106 4.91 -11.55 -10.11
CA VAL A 106 4.13 -10.89 -11.17
C VAL A 106 4.97 -9.80 -11.84
N PHE A 107 5.66 -8.96 -11.08
CA PHE A 107 6.53 -7.92 -11.64
C PHE A 107 7.61 -8.51 -12.57
N LEU A 108 8.33 -9.53 -12.12
CA LEU A 108 9.36 -10.18 -12.92
C LEU A 108 8.77 -10.84 -14.18
N GLY A 109 7.63 -11.52 -14.05
CA GLY A 109 6.92 -12.14 -15.18
C GLY A 109 6.41 -11.13 -16.21
N SER A 110 6.09 -9.92 -15.79
CA SER A 110 5.58 -8.83 -16.64
C SER A 110 6.65 -7.81 -17.06
N GLY A 111 7.93 -8.06 -16.76
CA GLY A 111 9.03 -7.16 -17.11
C GLY A 111 9.01 -5.81 -16.37
N ILE A 112 8.34 -5.73 -15.22
CA ILE A 112 8.33 -4.54 -14.36
C ILE A 112 9.63 -4.51 -13.56
N PRO A 113 10.42 -3.44 -13.65
CA PRO A 113 11.66 -3.31 -12.88
C PRO A 113 11.37 -3.32 -11.39
N THR A 114 12.00 -4.25 -10.66
CA THR A 114 11.93 -4.38 -9.20
C THR A 114 13.30 -4.82 -8.69
N PRO A 115 13.69 -4.57 -7.42
CA PRO A 115 14.99 -5.02 -6.94
C PRO A 115 15.17 -6.53 -7.13
N GLU A 116 16.36 -6.98 -7.51
CA GLU A 116 16.66 -8.41 -7.49
C GLU A 116 16.41 -8.97 -6.09
N ALA A 117 15.77 -10.13 -6.00
CA ALA A 117 15.39 -10.72 -4.71
C ALA A 117 15.49 -12.24 -4.71
N ASP A 118 15.75 -12.78 -3.53
CA ASP A 118 15.55 -14.18 -3.19
C ASP A 118 14.44 -14.35 -2.16
N PHE A 119 13.82 -15.53 -2.20
CA PHE A 119 12.69 -15.89 -1.36
C PHE A 119 13.06 -17.08 -0.50
N TYR A 120 12.85 -16.95 0.80
CA TYR A 120 13.11 -17.96 1.81
C TYR A 120 11.83 -18.28 2.56
N TYR A 121 11.70 -19.52 2.99
CA TYR A 121 10.50 -20.07 3.61
C TYR A 121 10.83 -20.62 5.00
N ASP A 122 9.80 -20.98 5.76
CA ASP A 122 9.92 -21.51 7.12
C ASP A 122 10.93 -22.68 7.23
N LYS A 123 11.03 -23.52 6.19
CA LYS A 123 12.01 -24.62 6.12
C LYS A 123 13.47 -24.16 6.10
N ASP A 124 13.74 -22.93 5.68
CA ASP A 124 15.08 -22.34 5.54
C ASP A 124 15.49 -21.58 6.82
N LYS A 125 14.55 -21.34 7.74
CA LYS A 125 14.74 -20.52 8.95
C LYS A 125 15.89 -20.97 9.84
N ASP A 126 16.07 -22.29 9.95
CA ASP A 126 17.06 -22.90 10.83
C ASP A 126 18.37 -23.27 10.11
N ASP A 127 18.53 -22.87 8.84
CA ASP A 127 19.77 -23.05 8.09
C ASP A 127 20.88 -22.16 8.67
N PRO A 128 21.95 -22.74 9.27
CA PRO A 128 23.01 -21.98 9.91
C PRO A 128 23.81 -21.12 8.92
N ASP A 129 23.83 -21.50 7.64
CA ASP A 129 24.64 -20.88 6.59
C ASP A 129 23.83 -19.86 5.76
N LEU A 130 22.54 -19.67 6.06
CA LEU A 130 21.65 -18.83 5.27
C LEU A 130 22.17 -17.39 5.15
N ALA A 131 22.65 -16.80 6.23
CA ALA A 131 23.21 -15.45 6.22
C ALA A 131 24.46 -15.35 5.34
N GLU A 132 25.34 -16.35 5.39
CA GLU A 132 26.55 -16.41 4.55
C GLU A 132 26.17 -16.55 3.07
N LYS A 133 25.18 -17.40 2.74
CA LYS A 133 24.65 -17.56 1.37
C LYS A 133 24.11 -16.24 0.82
N VAL A 134 23.39 -15.47 1.63
CA VAL A 134 22.90 -14.13 1.27
C VAL A 134 24.06 -13.17 0.96
N VAL A 135 25.06 -13.08 1.84
CA VAL A 135 26.21 -12.16 1.68
C VAL A 135 27.10 -12.55 0.50
N LYS A 136 27.21 -13.85 0.20
CA LYS A 136 27.94 -14.34 -0.99
C LYS A 136 27.28 -13.93 -2.30
N LYS A 137 25.94 -13.84 -2.33
CA LYS A 137 25.19 -13.48 -3.53
C LYS A 137 25.01 -11.97 -3.70
N TYR A 138 24.69 -11.26 -2.63
CA TYR A 138 24.40 -9.82 -2.68
C TYR A 138 25.53 -8.98 -2.08
N ALA A 139 25.92 -7.93 -2.80
CA ALA A 139 26.70 -6.86 -2.19
C ALA A 139 25.86 -6.17 -1.10
N LEU A 140 26.46 -5.97 0.07
CA LEU A 140 25.80 -5.27 1.18
C LEU A 140 25.74 -3.76 0.92
N PRO A 141 24.69 -3.06 1.38
CA PRO A 141 23.60 -3.59 2.18
C PRO A 141 22.53 -4.36 1.39
N VAL A 142 21.71 -5.14 2.11
CA VAL A 142 20.50 -5.80 1.60
C VAL A 142 19.27 -5.37 2.39
N VAL A 143 18.09 -5.47 1.78
CA VAL A 143 16.81 -5.22 2.46
C VAL A 143 16.12 -6.56 2.73
N ILE A 144 15.77 -6.83 3.98
CA ILE A 144 15.14 -8.08 4.42
C ILE A 144 13.75 -7.74 4.95
N LYS A 145 12.73 -8.43 4.45
CA LYS A 145 11.32 -8.13 4.73
C LYS A 145 10.50 -9.40 4.94
N PRO A 146 9.52 -9.41 5.86
CA PRO A 146 8.44 -10.39 5.84
C PRO A 146 7.60 -10.23 4.56
N ALA A 147 7.02 -11.32 4.05
CA ALA A 147 6.28 -11.28 2.79
C ALA A 147 4.94 -10.54 2.89
N SER A 148 4.20 -10.71 3.99
CA SER A 148 2.78 -10.34 4.11
C SER A 148 2.50 -9.30 5.19
N GLN A 149 3.50 -8.51 5.57
CA GLN A 149 3.34 -7.43 6.56
C GLN A 149 3.26 -6.06 5.87
N GLY A 150 2.33 -5.22 6.37
CA GLY A 150 2.18 -3.82 6.01
C GLY A 150 3.09 -2.90 6.85
N SER A 151 3.02 -1.60 6.58
CA SER A 151 3.63 -0.53 7.42
C SER A 151 5.11 -0.72 7.78
N SER A 152 5.90 -1.33 6.89
CA SER A 152 7.33 -1.63 7.11
C SER A 152 7.63 -2.48 8.36
N ILE A 153 6.64 -3.20 8.91
CA ILE A 153 6.83 -4.07 10.05
C ILE A 153 7.81 -5.20 9.68
N GLY A 154 8.88 -5.35 10.46
CA GLY A 154 9.93 -6.35 10.24
C GLY A 154 10.90 -6.05 9.09
N VAL A 155 10.79 -4.89 8.43
CA VAL A 155 11.72 -4.49 7.36
C VAL A 155 13.05 -4.02 7.95
N THR A 156 14.16 -4.60 7.50
CA THR A 156 15.50 -4.26 7.96
C THR A 156 16.44 -4.02 6.78
N ILE A 157 17.26 -2.96 6.84
CA ILE A 157 18.39 -2.77 5.93
C ILE A 157 19.64 -3.27 6.65
N ALA A 158 20.16 -4.42 6.24
CA ALA A 158 21.33 -5.05 6.85
C ALA A 158 22.61 -4.69 6.08
N LYS A 159 23.60 -4.16 6.79
CA LYS A 159 24.89 -3.68 6.27
C LYS A 159 26.06 -4.63 6.59
N THR A 160 25.84 -5.60 7.47
CA THR A 160 26.83 -6.61 7.86
C THR A 160 26.19 -8.00 7.88
N GLU A 161 27.00 -9.05 7.80
CA GLU A 161 26.51 -10.44 7.90
C GLU A 161 25.79 -10.72 9.23
N ALA A 162 26.30 -10.17 10.34
CA ALA A 162 25.66 -10.28 11.64
C ALA A 162 24.27 -9.62 11.66
N GLU A 163 24.13 -8.46 11.00
CA GLU A 163 22.84 -7.80 10.82
C GLU A 163 21.91 -8.62 9.91
N VAL A 164 22.43 -9.25 8.85
CA VAL A 164 21.64 -10.14 7.99
C VAL A 164 21.06 -11.29 8.81
N LYS A 165 21.87 -11.96 9.62
CA LYS A 165 21.41 -13.07 10.49
C LYS A 165 20.30 -12.62 11.44
N LYS A 166 20.48 -11.47 12.11
CA LYS A 166 19.48 -10.92 13.03
C LYS A 166 18.19 -10.49 12.31
N ALA A 167 18.33 -9.89 11.13
CA ALA A 167 17.21 -9.43 10.31
C ALA A 167 16.37 -10.60 9.79
N LEU A 168 17.01 -11.69 9.35
CA LEU A 168 16.31 -12.92 8.97
C LEU A 168 15.52 -13.51 10.13
N GLN A 169 16.13 -13.63 11.32
CA GLN A 169 15.43 -14.11 12.52
C GLN A 169 14.22 -13.24 12.88
N THR A 170 14.39 -11.92 12.79
CA THR A 170 13.32 -10.95 13.03
C THR A 170 12.20 -11.12 12.00
N ALA A 171 12.52 -11.18 10.71
CA ALA A 171 11.53 -11.32 9.65
C ALA A 171 10.74 -12.64 9.77
N PHE A 172 11.43 -13.76 10.07
CA PHE A 172 10.80 -15.06 10.32
C PHE A 172 9.98 -15.14 11.62
N SER A 173 10.06 -14.14 12.49
CA SER A 173 9.16 -14.03 13.64
C SER A 173 7.79 -13.43 13.29
N PHE A 174 7.72 -12.70 12.16
CA PHE A 174 6.50 -12.06 11.67
C PHE A 174 5.80 -12.84 10.56
N ASP A 175 6.54 -13.64 9.79
CA ASP A 175 6.00 -14.38 8.65
C ASP A 175 6.78 -15.67 8.42
N LYS A 176 6.13 -16.64 7.79
CA LYS A 176 6.73 -17.91 7.33
C LYS A 176 7.47 -17.75 6.01
N GLU A 177 7.26 -16.63 5.32
CA GLU A 177 7.92 -16.30 4.07
C GLU A 177 8.67 -14.96 4.22
N VAL A 178 9.92 -14.94 3.79
CA VAL A 178 10.82 -13.79 3.90
C VAL A 178 11.47 -13.55 2.55
N LEU A 179 11.60 -12.29 2.16
CA LEU A 179 12.36 -11.88 0.99
C LEU A 179 13.62 -11.10 1.39
N VAL A 180 14.68 -11.33 0.62
CA VAL A 180 15.93 -10.56 0.68
C VAL A 180 16.13 -9.89 -0.65
N GLU A 181 16.27 -8.57 -0.66
CA GLU A 181 16.41 -7.74 -1.84
C GLU A 181 17.76 -7.05 -1.89
N ARG A 182 18.29 -6.89 -3.11
CA ARG A 182 19.37 -5.94 -3.38
C ARG A 182 18.93 -4.54 -2.94
N TYR A 183 19.75 -3.86 -2.14
CA TYR A 183 19.49 -2.48 -1.77
C TYR A 183 19.64 -1.55 -2.98
N ILE A 184 18.64 -0.68 -3.19
CA ILE A 184 18.68 0.37 -4.22
C ILE A 184 19.00 1.70 -3.53
N ALA A 185 20.24 2.18 -3.68
CA ALA A 185 20.61 3.51 -3.22
C ALA A 185 19.94 4.57 -4.11
N GLY A 186 19.11 5.43 -3.51
CA GLY A 186 18.31 6.35 -4.31
C GLY A 186 17.28 7.15 -3.51
N ARG A 187 16.37 7.76 -4.27
CA ARG A 187 15.24 8.55 -3.77
C ARG A 187 13.99 7.68 -3.73
N GLU A 188 13.30 7.69 -2.60
CA GLU A 188 12.02 6.98 -2.41
C GLU A 188 10.86 7.86 -2.90
N THR A 189 9.99 7.30 -3.73
CA THR A 189 8.89 8.00 -4.37
C THR A 189 7.61 7.16 -4.30
N SER A 190 6.46 7.82 -4.36
CA SER A 190 5.18 7.15 -4.48
C SER A 190 4.37 7.74 -5.62
N VAL A 191 3.78 6.88 -6.45
CA VAL A 191 2.90 7.26 -7.55
C VAL A 191 1.48 6.86 -7.16
N CYS A 192 0.66 7.86 -6.85
CA CYS A 192 -0.75 7.67 -6.51
C CYS A 192 -1.60 7.72 -7.77
N MET A 193 -2.52 6.78 -7.94
CA MET A 193 -3.38 6.70 -9.12
C MET A 193 -4.76 6.14 -8.80
N MET A 194 -5.68 6.29 -9.75
CA MET A 194 -7.05 5.81 -9.63
C MET A 194 -7.56 5.28 -10.97
N ARG A 195 -8.19 4.10 -10.98
CA ARG A 195 -9.03 3.70 -12.12
C ARG A 195 -10.38 4.41 -12.04
N GLU A 196 -10.71 5.15 -13.09
CA GLU A 196 -11.98 5.84 -13.26
C GLU A 196 -13.05 4.87 -13.77
N GLN A 197 -14.33 5.27 -13.71
CA GLN A 197 -15.45 4.44 -14.15
C GLN A 197 -15.43 4.05 -15.64
N ASP A 198 -14.76 4.85 -16.47
CA ASP A 198 -14.59 4.57 -17.91
C ASP A 198 -13.40 3.63 -18.19
N GLY A 199 -12.73 3.14 -17.15
CA GLY A 199 -11.57 2.26 -17.23
C GLY A 199 -10.23 2.98 -17.41
N SER A 200 -10.24 4.31 -17.61
CA SER A 200 -9.02 5.10 -17.69
C SER A 200 -8.32 5.19 -16.34
N VAL A 201 -7.00 5.39 -16.35
CA VAL A 201 -6.19 5.52 -15.13
C VAL A 201 -5.71 6.96 -14.99
N THR A 202 -6.19 7.64 -13.96
CA THR A 202 -5.70 8.96 -13.56
C THR A 202 -4.47 8.80 -12.69
N VAL A 203 -3.33 9.36 -13.12
CA VAL A 203 -2.09 9.41 -12.33
C VAL A 203 -1.89 10.82 -11.77
N TRP A 204 -1.75 10.94 -10.46
CA TRP A 204 -1.49 12.23 -9.80
C TRP A 204 0.01 12.56 -9.73
N PRO A 205 0.38 13.82 -9.45
CA PRO A 205 1.78 14.21 -9.31
C PRO A 205 2.56 13.30 -8.36
N VAL A 206 3.72 12.82 -8.83
CA VAL A 206 4.60 11.93 -8.06
C VAL A 206 4.98 12.59 -6.74
N VAL A 207 4.94 11.82 -5.65
CA VAL A 207 5.36 12.26 -4.32
C VAL A 207 6.78 11.79 -4.07
N LEU A 208 7.67 12.72 -3.68
CA LEU A 208 8.97 12.36 -3.12
C LEU A 208 8.86 12.23 -1.60
N ILE A 209 9.28 11.09 -1.07
CA ILE A 209 9.26 10.77 0.36
C ILE A 209 10.65 11.08 0.92
N LYS A 210 10.80 12.21 1.62
CA LYS A 210 12.08 12.65 2.18
C LYS A 210 12.09 12.50 3.71
N PRO A 211 13.01 11.74 4.31
CA PRO A 211 13.22 11.77 5.76
C PRO A 211 13.55 13.20 6.24
N ARG A 212 13.00 13.64 7.37
CA ARG A 212 13.22 14.99 7.92
C ARG A 212 14.65 15.24 8.38
N ALA A 213 15.33 14.22 8.88
CA ALA A 213 16.70 14.37 9.37
C ALA A 213 17.69 14.41 8.19
N GLU A 214 18.54 15.45 8.14
CA GLU A 214 19.75 15.47 7.29
C GLU A 214 20.80 14.45 7.76
N PHE A 215 20.70 14.01 9.02
CA PHE A 215 21.59 13.03 9.63
C PHE A 215 20.91 11.66 9.77
N TYR A 216 21.64 10.64 9.33
CA TYR A 216 21.25 9.23 9.27
C TYR A 216 21.05 8.63 10.68
N ASP A 217 19.87 8.85 11.29
CA ASP A 217 19.36 8.02 12.37
C ASP A 217 18.06 7.33 11.91
N PHE A 218 18.17 6.01 11.75
CA PHE A 218 17.13 5.06 11.33
C PHE A 218 15.84 5.19 12.14
N THR A 219 15.95 5.53 13.43
CA THR A 219 14.83 5.73 14.36
C THR A 219 13.94 6.90 13.93
N SER A 220 14.51 7.90 13.26
CA SER A 220 13.81 9.11 12.81
C SER A 220 12.97 8.88 11.55
N LYS A 221 13.27 7.86 10.72
CA LYS A 221 12.51 7.56 9.48
C LYS A 221 11.11 7.00 9.78
N TYR A 222 10.95 6.34 10.92
CA TYR A 222 9.71 5.62 11.30
C TYR A 222 9.00 6.21 12.53
N SER A 223 9.50 7.33 13.08
CA SER A 223 8.76 8.11 14.08
C SER A 223 7.63 8.92 13.45
N VAL A 224 6.50 9.06 14.16
CA VAL A 224 5.37 9.90 13.75
C VAL A 224 5.86 11.33 13.47
N GLY A 225 5.69 11.79 12.23
CA GLY A 225 6.16 13.11 11.79
C GLY A 225 7.62 13.14 11.31
N GLY A 226 8.26 12.00 11.05
CA GLY A 226 9.67 11.91 10.62
C GLY A 226 9.94 12.12 9.12
N VAL A 227 8.91 12.35 8.31
CA VAL A 227 9.01 12.40 6.83
C VAL A 227 8.34 13.67 6.29
N VAL A 228 8.86 14.19 5.17
CA VAL A 228 8.31 15.30 4.38
C VAL A 228 7.91 14.76 3.03
N HIS A 229 6.66 15.03 2.63
CA HIS A 229 6.18 14.78 1.28
C HIS A 229 6.46 16.01 0.43
N VAL A 230 7.22 15.85 -0.66
CA VAL A 230 7.44 16.92 -1.65
C VAL A 230 6.66 16.57 -2.90
N VAL A 231 5.66 17.40 -3.22
CA VAL A 231 4.71 17.19 -4.32
C VAL A 231 4.57 18.48 -5.13
N PRO A 232 4.82 18.48 -6.45
CA PRO A 232 5.38 17.38 -7.22
C PRO A 232 6.84 17.07 -6.84
N ALA A 233 7.27 15.81 -7.02
CA ALA A 233 8.64 15.39 -6.81
C ALA A 233 9.60 16.19 -7.72
N PRO A 234 10.67 16.81 -7.18
CA PRO A 234 11.65 17.58 -7.97
C PRO A 234 12.62 16.64 -8.70
N LEU A 235 12.11 15.92 -9.70
CA LEU A 235 12.83 14.96 -10.54
C LEU A 235 12.79 15.40 -12.01
N PRO A 236 13.74 14.96 -12.84
CA PRO A 236 13.69 15.18 -14.28
C PRO A 236 12.36 14.66 -14.87
N GLN A 237 11.81 15.38 -15.86
CA GLN A 237 10.55 15.03 -16.50
C GLN A 237 10.54 13.60 -17.05
N GLU A 238 11.66 13.17 -17.63
CA GLU A 238 11.83 11.80 -18.13
C GLU A 238 11.68 10.75 -17.01
N THR A 239 12.24 11.01 -15.83
CA THR A 239 12.10 10.13 -14.66
C THR A 239 10.65 10.09 -14.18
N LEU A 240 9.96 11.24 -14.15
CA LEU A 240 8.54 11.31 -13.77
C LEU A 240 7.67 10.51 -14.74
N GLN A 241 7.92 10.62 -16.04
CA GLN A 241 7.21 9.83 -17.06
C GLN A 241 7.49 8.33 -16.93
N LYS A 242 8.74 7.94 -16.67
CA LYS A 242 9.11 6.54 -16.40
C LYS A 242 8.37 6.01 -15.18
N LEU A 243 8.37 6.74 -14.06
CA LEU A 243 7.67 6.36 -12.84
C LEU A 243 6.17 6.19 -13.09
N ALA A 244 5.53 7.14 -13.76
CA ALA A 244 4.11 7.03 -14.11
C ALA A 244 3.84 5.79 -14.97
N GLY A 245 4.62 5.58 -16.03
CA GLY A 245 4.45 4.46 -16.95
C GLY A 245 4.62 3.10 -16.29
N ILE A 246 5.69 2.88 -15.52
CA ILE A 246 5.89 1.59 -14.82
C ILE A 246 4.85 1.36 -13.73
N SER A 247 4.38 2.42 -13.07
CA SER A 247 3.39 2.32 -12.00
C SER A 247 2.01 1.98 -12.55
N VAL A 248 1.60 2.59 -13.68
CA VAL A 248 0.37 2.20 -14.39
C VAL A 248 0.46 0.76 -14.89
N HIS A 249 1.60 0.35 -15.46
CA HIS A 249 1.78 -1.03 -15.89
C HIS A 249 1.69 -2.00 -14.70
N ALA A 250 2.30 -1.68 -13.56
CA ALA A 250 2.17 -2.45 -12.33
C ALA A 250 0.72 -2.54 -11.83
N PHE A 251 0.00 -1.42 -11.86
CA PHE A 251 -1.42 -1.33 -11.49
C PHE A 251 -2.29 -2.23 -12.37
N ASP A 252 -2.07 -2.23 -13.68
CA ASP A 252 -2.83 -3.06 -14.62
C ASP A 252 -2.54 -4.56 -14.47
N VAL A 253 -1.26 -4.98 -14.39
CA VAL A 253 -0.94 -6.42 -14.30
C VAL A 253 -1.31 -7.05 -12.96
N LEU A 254 -1.41 -6.23 -11.91
CA LEU A 254 -1.92 -6.65 -10.60
C LEU A 254 -3.46 -6.64 -10.54
N GLY A 255 -4.13 -6.19 -11.61
CA GLY A 255 -5.59 -6.08 -11.66
C GLY A 255 -6.13 -5.10 -10.62
N CYS A 256 -5.39 -4.05 -10.31
CA CYS A 256 -5.80 -3.06 -9.33
C CYS A 256 -6.96 -2.23 -9.88
N GLU A 257 -7.87 -1.90 -8.96
CA GLU A 257 -9.06 -1.09 -9.19
C GLU A 257 -9.19 -0.01 -8.11
N GLY A 258 -9.98 1.02 -8.39
CA GLY A 258 -10.14 2.17 -7.51
C GLY A 258 -8.80 2.89 -7.30
N VAL A 259 -8.53 3.35 -6.08
CA VAL A 259 -7.28 4.05 -5.75
C VAL A 259 -6.22 3.10 -5.22
N ALA A 260 -5.01 3.23 -5.74
CA ALA A 260 -3.83 2.60 -5.20
C ALA A 260 -2.63 3.54 -5.26
N ARG A 261 -1.54 3.16 -4.60
CA ARG A 261 -0.23 3.79 -4.80
C ARG A 261 0.86 2.77 -5.04
N THR A 262 1.79 3.12 -5.91
CA THR A 262 2.98 2.33 -6.19
C THR A 262 4.18 2.99 -5.53
N ASP A 263 4.86 2.27 -4.64
CA ASP A 263 6.06 2.76 -3.98
C ASP A 263 7.30 2.33 -4.76
N CYS A 264 8.16 3.29 -5.07
CA CYS A 264 9.27 3.14 -6.02
C CYS A 264 10.58 3.72 -5.47
N MET A 265 11.70 3.13 -5.88
CA MET A 265 13.05 3.70 -5.72
C MET A 265 13.56 4.24 -7.05
N VAL A 266 14.13 5.45 -7.02
CA VAL A 266 14.86 6.07 -8.13
C VAL A 266 16.34 6.08 -7.81
N ALA A 267 17.12 5.26 -8.51
CA ALA A 267 18.57 5.19 -8.35
C ALA A 267 19.28 6.45 -8.88
N GLY A 268 20.56 6.60 -8.53
CA GLY A 268 21.36 7.77 -8.91
C GLY A 268 21.55 7.97 -10.42
N ASP A 269 21.45 6.90 -11.20
CA ASP A 269 21.48 6.88 -12.67
C ASP A 269 20.12 7.18 -13.32
N GLY A 270 19.07 7.38 -12.51
CA GLY A 270 17.70 7.59 -12.97
C GLY A 270 16.90 6.30 -13.23
N SER A 271 17.47 5.12 -12.96
CA SER A 271 16.74 3.85 -13.02
C SER A 271 15.64 3.80 -11.96
N CYS A 272 14.44 3.38 -12.34
CA CYS A 272 13.28 3.28 -11.45
C CYS A 272 12.96 1.81 -11.13
N TYR A 273 12.68 1.52 -9.86
CA TYR A 273 12.37 0.17 -9.39
C TYR A 273 11.10 0.20 -8.53
N VAL A 274 10.12 -0.63 -8.87
CA VAL A 274 8.90 -0.82 -8.10
C VAL A 274 9.17 -1.72 -6.90
N LEU A 275 8.77 -1.26 -5.71
CA LEU A 275 8.92 -1.99 -4.45
C LEU A 275 7.66 -2.78 -4.11
N GLU A 276 6.51 -2.09 -4.09
CA GLU A 276 5.22 -2.66 -3.72
C GLU A 276 4.06 -1.81 -4.28
N MET A 277 2.87 -2.38 -4.23
CA MET A 277 1.61 -1.71 -4.54
C MET A 277 0.74 -1.75 -3.28
N ASN A 278 0.21 -0.60 -2.86
CA ASN A 278 -0.75 -0.52 -1.77
C ASN A 278 -2.14 -0.23 -2.34
N THR A 279 -3.09 -1.15 -2.11
CA THR A 279 -4.45 -1.14 -2.65
C THR A 279 -5.49 -0.49 -1.73
N VAL A 280 -5.14 -0.15 -0.49
CA VAL A 280 -6.01 0.60 0.45
C VAL A 280 -5.18 1.71 1.10
N PRO A 281 -4.73 2.72 0.33
CA PRO A 281 -3.79 3.68 0.84
C PRO A 281 -4.41 4.56 1.93
N GLY A 282 -3.58 5.01 2.86
CA GLY A 282 -3.95 6.01 3.86
C GLY A 282 -4.64 7.22 3.23
N MET A 283 -5.77 7.62 3.82
CA MET A 283 -6.60 8.73 3.36
C MET A 283 -6.77 9.80 4.47
N THR A 284 -5.86 9.86 5.45
CA THR A 284 -5.85 11.01 6.37
C THR A 284 -5.44 12.28 5.61
N PRO A 285 -5.78 13.50 6.08
CA PRO A 285 -5.47 14.74 5.36
C PRO A 285 -3.99 14.99 5.03
N THR A 286 -3.08 14.30 5.72
CA THR A 286 -1.61 14.36 5.52
C THR A 286 -1.04 13.08 4.89
N SER A 287 -1.90 12.22 4.34
CA SER A 287 -1.48 11.01 3.64
C SER A 287 -1.07 11.31 2.19
N LEU A 288 -0.30 10.39 1.60
CA LEU A 288 0.28 10.56 0.25
C LEU A 288 -0.78 10.79 -0.84
N VAL A 289 -1.89 10.04 -0.81
CA VAL A 289 -2.95 10.16 -1.80
C VAL A 289 -3.65 11.53 -1.74
N PRO A 290 -4.15 12.01 -0.58
CA PRO A 290 -4.66 13.37 -0.46
C PRO A 290 -3.66 14.47 -0.82
N ASP A 291 -2.37 14.31 -0.50
CA ASP A 291 -1.33 15.27 -0.88
C ASP A 291 -1.13 15.32 -2.40
N ALA A 292 -1.08 14.17 -3.07
CA ALA A 292 -0.96 14.06 -4.53
C ALA A 292 -2.20 14.63 -5.24
N ALA A 293 -3.40 14.27 -4.80
CA ALA A 293 -4.65 14.77 -5.34
C ALA A 293 -4.80 16.28 -5.16
N ARG A 294 -4.41 16.83 -4.00
CA ARG A 294 -4.41 18.28 -3.74
C ARG A 294 -3.46 19.03 -4.66
N ALA A 295 -2.28 18.48 -4.94
CA ALA A 295 -1.35 19.04 -5.93
C ALA A 295 -1.93 19.03 -7.35
N ALA A 296 -2.87 18.12 -7.65
CA ALA A 296 -3.66 18.10 -8.88
C ALA A 296 -4.92 18.98 -8.84
N GLY A 297 -5.13 19.77 -7.78
CA GLY A 297 -6.28 20.66 -7.61
C GLY A 297 -7.57 19.98 -7.13
N ILE A 298 -7.49 18.75 -6.60
CA ILE A 298 -8.65 18.00 -6.11
C ILE A 298 -8.77 18.16 -4.59
N GLY A 299 -9.91 18.69 -4.12
CA GLY A 299 -10.22 18.81 -2.69
C GLY A 299 -10.45 17.45 -2.04
N TYR A 300 -10.22 17.34 -0.72
CA TYR A 300 -10.34 16.06 -0.01
C TYR A 300 -11.75 15.44 -0.08
N ALA A 301 -12.80 16.28 0.04
CA ALA A 301 -14.17 15.80 -0.07
C ALA A 301 -14.54 15.38 -1.50
N ASP A 302 -14.03 16.09 -2.52
CA ASP A 302 -14.18 15.69 -3.93
C ASP A 302 -13.47 14.37 -4.22
N LEU A 303 -12.28 14.19 -3.65
CA LEU A 303 -11.52 12.95 -3.76
C LEU A 303 -12.29 11.77 -3.16
N CYS A 304 -12.82 11.91 -1.95
CA CYS A 304 -13.62 10.84 -1.33
C CYS A 304 -14.87 10.50 -2.16
N GLU A 305 -15.57 11.50 -2.70
CA GLU A 305 -16.73 11.28 -3.57
C GLU A 305 -16.33 10.59 -4.89
N LYS A 306 -15.21 10.98 -5.49
CA LYS A 306 -14.64 10.34 -6.68
C LYS A 306 -14.32 8.87 -6.44
N ILE A 307 -13.67 8.54 -5.31
CA ILE A 307 -13.36 7.16 -4.94
C ILE A 307 -14.64 6.36 -4.71
N LEU A 308 -15.62 6.93 -4.01
CA LEU A 308 -16.91 6.27 -3.81
C LEU A 308 -17.62 5.98 -5.13
N ALA A 309 -17.49 6.86 -6.13
CA ALA A 309 -18.10 6.65 -7.43
C ALA A 309 -17.54 5.42 -8.16
N THR A 310 -16.32 4.97 -7.86
CA THR A 310 -15.71 3.78 -8.49
C THR A 310 -16.05 2.47 -7.78
N ALA A 311 -16.91 2.51 -6.74
CA ALA A 311 -17.34 1.30 -6.03
C ALA A 311 -18.04 0.32 -6.99
N HIS A 312 -17.60 -0.94 -6.97
CA HIS A 312 -18.05 -2.00 -7.87
C HIS A 312 -18.09 -3.37 -7.19
N LEU A 313 -18.63 -4.34 -7.91
CA LEU A 313 -18.60 -5.77 -7.60
C LEU A 313 -17.72 -6.50 -8.61
#